data_AF-A0A944UL04-F1
#
_entry.id   AF-A0A944UL04-F1
#
_cell.length_a   1.000
_cell.length_b   1.000
_cell.length_c   1.000
_cell.angle_alpha   90.00
_cell.angle_beta   90.00
_cell.angle_gamma   90.00
#
_symmetry.space_group_name_H-M   'P 1'
#
loop_
_entity.id
_entity.type
_entity.pdbx_description
1 polymer ?
#
loop_
_entity_poly.entity_id
_entity_poly.type
_entity_poly.pdbx_seq_one_letter_code
_entity_poly.pdbx_strand_id
1 'polypeptide(L)'
;LFECSEGWQKPLKKTFEPWGDKVEIIALKLSSTEDLGSTTLDRFFENREPPTILKVDVDGDEQNLLEGSKRLLKEQSYLRIALCVYHKINDEVEFTNLLQDFNFKVKTSNGYMIFYLDEPLQEPYFRRALLFASKGETNL
;
A
#
# COMPACT_ATOMS: atom_id res chain seq x y z
N LEU A 1 8.74 7.65 0.37
CA LEU A 1 8.02 7.32 -0.88
C LEU A 1 8.78 6.23 -1.60
N PHE A 2 8.15 5.11 -1.90
CA PHE A 2 8.74 4.07 -2.74
C PHE A 2 8.29 4.31 -4.17
N GLU A 3 9.23 4.41 -5.10
CA GLU A 3 8.97 4.63 -6.52
C GLU A 3 10.16 4.08 -7.31
N CYS A 4 9.99 3.03 -8.11
CA CYS A 4 11.09 2.43 -8.87
C CYS A 4 11.27 3.02 -10.27
N SER A 5 10.29 3.75 -10.80
CA SER A 5 10.35 4.33 -12.13
C SER A 5 11.28 5.53 -12.18
N GLU A 6 12.33 5.45 -13.00
CA GLU A 6 13.25 6.56 -13.25
C GLU A 6 12.53 7.81 -13.76
N GLY A 7 11.45 7.63 -14.53
CA GLY A 7 10.63 8.72 -15.05
C GLY A 7 9.96 9.55 -13.95
N TRP A 8 9.66 8.95 -12.79
CA TRP A 8 9.02 9.61 -11.66
C TRP A 8 10.00 10.17 -10.63
N GLN A 9 11.25 9.68 -10.60
CA GLN A 9 12.27 10.14 -9.64
C GLN A 9 12.53 11.64 -9.71
N LYS A 10 12.75 12.19 -10.91
CA LYS A 10 13.05 13.62 -11.10
C LYS A 10 11.85 14.51 -10.73
N PRO A 11 10.62 14.25 -11.21
CA PRO A 11 9.43 14.98 -10.78
C PRO A 11 9.24 14.96 -9.26
N LEU A 12 9.32 13.78 -8.61
CA LEU A 12 9.12 13.67 -7.16
C LEU A 12 10.16 14.47 -6.38
N LYS A 13 11.44 14.37 -6.72
CA LYS A 13 12.52 15.16 -6.09
C LYS A 13 12.27 16.66 -6.23
N LYS A 14 11.75 17.11 -7.38
CA LYS A 14 11.42 18.52 -7.59
C LYS A 14 10.19 18.96 -6.79
N THR A 15 9.15 18.12 -6.73
CA THR A 15 7.92 18.39 -5.96
C THR A 15 8.22 18.55 -4.48
N PHE A 16 9.10 17.72 -3.92
CA PHE A 16 9.41 17.71 -2.49
C PHE A 16 10.66 18.52 -2.12
N GLU A 17 11.27 19.26 -3.05
CA GLU A 17 12.45 20.10 -2.80
C GLU A 17 12.31 21.03 -1.58
N PRO A 18 11.15 21.70 -1.33
CA PRO A 18 10.97 22.52 -0.13
C PRO A 18 10.87 21.76 1.20
N TRP A 19 10.74 20.42 1.16
CA TRP A 19 10.54 19.54 2.33
C TRP A 19 11.50 18.34 2.31
N GLY A 20 12.68 18.49 1.70
CA GLY A 20 13.66 17.41 1.56
C GLY A 20 14.13 16.80 2.89
N ASP A 21 14.02 17.53 3.99
CA ASP A 21 14.29 17.06 5.37
C ASP A 21 13.19 16.16 5.93
N LYS A 22 12.00 16.15 5.33
CA LYS A 22 10.82 15.39 5.77
C LYS A 22 10.46 14.23 4.86
N VAL A 23 11.07 14.15 3.67
CA VAL A 23 10.69 13.20 2.63
C VAL A 23 11.92 12.43 2.13
N GLU A 24 11.91 11.12 2.35
CA GLU A 24 12.84 10.18 1.74
C GLU A 24 12.19 9.55 0.50
N ILE A 25 12.86 9.59 -0.65
CA ILE A 25 12.43 8.91 -1.88
C ILE A 25 13.34 7.70 -2.09
N ILE A 26 12.74 6.51 -2.09
CA ILE A 26 13.41 5.22 -2.23
C ILE A 26 13.17 4.70 -3.64
N ALA A 27 14.25 4.52 -4.40
CA ALA A 27 14.22 4.02 -5.78
C ALA A 27 14.11 2.49 -5.86
N LEU A 28 13.17 1.90 -5.11
CA LEU A 28 12.92 0.46 -5.06
C LEU A 28 11.43 0.17 -5.17
N LYS A 29 11.10 -0.98 -5.75
CA LYS A 29 9.77 -1.56 -5.74
C LYS A 29 9.52 -2.26 -4.40
N LEU A 30 8.32 -2.14 -3.84
CA LEU A 30 7.88 -2.98 -2.73
C LEU A 30 7.33 -4.30 -3.25
N SER A 31 7.78 -5.42 -2.68
CA SER A 31 7.46 -6.78 -3.14
C SER A 31 7.36 -7.74 -1.95
N SER A 32 7.13 -9.03 -2.24
CA SER A 32 7.17 -10.15 -1.29
C SER A 32 8.58 -10.75 -1.11
N THR A 33 9.53 -10.36 -1.97
CA THR A 33 10.94 -10.81 -1.96
C THR A 33 11.90 -9.63 -2.09
N GLU A 34 13.19 -9.88 -1.85
CA GLU A 34 14.27 -8.90 -2.06
C GLU A 34 15.05 -9.25 -3.33
N ASP A 35 15.37 -8.25 -4.14
CA ASP A 35 16.30 -8.34 -5.27
C ASP A 35 17.03 -7.00 -5.49
N LEU A 36 17.73 -6.82 -6.62
CA LEU A 36 18.49 -5.60 -6.90
C LEU A 36 17.61 -4.34 -6.98
N GLY A 37 16.36 -4.47 -7.44
CA GLY A 37 15.42 -3.38 -7.64
C GLY A 37 14.19 -3.43 -6.72
N SER A 38 14.09 -4.42 -5.84
CA SER A 38 12.95 -4.60 -4.94
C SER A 38 13.35 -4.92 -3.51
N THR A 39 12.46 -4.57 -2.58
CA THR A 39 12.58 -4.89 -1.17
C THR A 39 11.21 -5.18 -0.57
N THR A 40 11.18 -5.74 0.63
CA THR A 40 9.95 -5.94 1.41
C THR A 40 9.80 -4.81 2.43
N LEU A 41 8.57 -4.50 2.85
CA LEU A 41 8.36 -3.52 3.93
C LEU A 41 8.96 -4.02 5.25
N ASP A 42 8.85 -5.32 5.52
CA ASP A 42 9.44 -5.94 6.71
C ASP A 42 10.96 -5.76 6.75
N ARG A 43 11.64 -5.91 5.61
CA ARG A 43 13.09 -5.68 5.53
C ARG A 43 13.43 -4.21 5.74
N PHE A 44 12.75 -3.33 5.01
CA PHE A 44 13.05 -1.89 5.04
C PHE A 44 12.90 -1.31 6.45
N PHE A 45 11.88 -1.74 7.20
CA PHE A 45 11.58 -1.28 8.56
C PHE A 45 12.17 -2.15 9.67
N GLU A 46 13.09 -3.07 9.39
CA GLU A 46 13.73 -3.91 10.41
C GLU A 46 14.50 -3.10 11.47
N ASN A 47 15.19 -2.05 11.04
CA ASN A 47 16.03 -1.22 11.90
C ASN A 47 15.65 0.27 11.79
N ARG A 48 14.36 0.54 11.54
CA ARG A 48 13.81 1.90 11.40
C ARG A 48 12.55 2.03 12.25
N GLU A 49 12.19 3.25 12.60
CA GLU A 49 10.87 3.50 13.19
C GLU A 49 9.77 3.09 12.20
N PRO A 50 8.80 2.27 12.61
CA PRO A 50 7.74 1.80 11.74
C PRO A 50 6.78 2.95 11.40
N PRO A 51 6.13 2.89 10.23
CA PRO A 51 5.17 3.91 9.82
C PRO A 51 3.91 3.82 10.68
N THR A 52 3.29 4.96 10.94
CA THR A 52 1.96 5.03 11.58
C THR A 52 0.82 5.06 10.56
N ILE A 53 1.13 5.41 9.31
CA ILE A 53 0.19 5.49 8.18
C ILE A 53 0.85 4.90 6.93
N LEU A 54 0.12 4.06 6.19
CA LEU A 54 0.49 3.58 4.87
C LEU A 54 -0.57 4.01 3.84
N LYS A 55 -0.15 4.68 2.77
CA LYS A 55 -0.94 4.83 1.54
C LYS A 55 -0.34 3.90 0.50
N VAL A 56 -1.15 3.02 -0.06
CA VAL A 56 -0.69 1.96 -0.97
C VAL A 56 -1.49 2.02 -2.26
N ASP A 57 -0.74 2.12 -3.36
CA ASP A 57 -1.19 2.17 -4.74
C ASP A 57 0.04 1.85 -5.59
N VAL A 58 0.14 0.59 -6.00
CA VAL A 58 1.37 0.00 -6.54
C VAL A 58 1.08 -0.76 -7.83
N ASP A 59 0.12 -0.25 -8.61
CA ASP A 59 -0.23 -0.70 -9.94
C ASP A 59 -0.49 -2.22 -10.04
N GLY A 60 -1.20 -2.80 -9.06
CA GLY A 60 -1.60 -4.21 -9.06
C GLY A 60 -0.68 -5.15 -8.27
N ASP A 61 0.38 -4.64 -7.66
CA ASP A 61 1.32 -5.43 -6.84
C ASP A 61 0.98 -5.42 -5.33
N GLU A 62 -0.24 -4.99 -4.97
CA GLU A 62 -0.68 -4.82 -3.58
C GLU A 62 -0.54 -6.12 -2.78
N GLN A 63 -0.86 -7.26 -3.40
CA GLN A 63 -0.71 -8.57 -2.76
C GLN A 63 0.74 -8.86 -2.36
N ASN A 64 1.70 -8.66 -3.26
CA ASN A 64 3.12 -8.89 -2.98
C ASN A 64 3.62 -7.95 -1.89
N LEU A 65 3.22 -6.68 -1.92
CA LEU A 65 3.52 -5.73 -0.86
C LEU A 65 2.98 -6.21 0.49
N LEU A 66 1.71 -6.63 0.57
CA LEU A 66 1.11 -7.14 1.81
C LEU A 66 1.81 -8.41 2.30
N GLU A 67 2.19 -9.31 1.39
CA GLU A 67 2.96 -10.52 1.72
C GLU A 67 4.35 -10.19 2.28
N GLY A 68 5.02 -9.18 1.76
CA GLY A 68 6.28 -8.64 2.27
C GLY A 68 6.15 -7.72 3.49
N SER A 69 4.95 -7.62 4.07
CA SER A 69 4.67 -6.74 5.23
C SER A 69 4.15 -7.50 6.45
N LYS A 70 4.16 -8.84 6.43
CA LYS A 70 3.47 -9.64 7.45
C LYS A 70 3.98 -9.38 8.86
N ARG A 71 5.29 -9.20 9.05
CA ARG A 71 5.89 -8.91 10.36
C ARG A 71 5.42 -7.53 10.85
N LEU A 72 5.53 -6.50 10.01
CA LEU A 72 5.08 -5.15 10.32
C LEU A 72 3.57 -5.12 10.64
N LEU A 73 2.73 -5.72 9.79
CA LEU A 73 1.29 -5.80 10.00
C LEU A 73 0.93 -6.52 11.29
N LYS A 74 1.70 -7.54 11.70
CA LYS A 74 1.50 -8.30 12.93
C LYS A 74 1.95 -7.55 14.18
N GLU A 75 3.14 -6.94 14.14
CA GLU A 75 3.82 -6.36 15.31
C GLU A 75 3.31 -4.97 15.67
N GLN A 76 2.78 -4.20 14.71
CA GLN A 76 2.30 -2.85 14.99
C GLN A 76 1.02 -2.85 15.84
N SER A 77 1.08 -2.14 16.98
CA SER A 77 -0.07 -1.86 17.84
C SER A 77 -0.96 -0.74 17.30
N TYR A 78 -0.37 0.18 16.52
CA TYR A 78 -1.06 1.28 15.85
C TYR A 78 -0.60 1.38 14.40
N LEU A 79 -1.54 1.27 13.47
CA LEU A 79 -1.29 1.47 12.04
C LEU A 79 -2.60 1.80 11.33
N ARG A 80 -2.56 2.79 10.45
CA ARG A 80 -3.67 3.11 9.52
C ARG A 80 -3.22 2.86 8.09
N ILE A 81 -4.07 2.23 7.29
CA ILE A 81 -3.77 1.88 5.90
C ILE A 81 -4.89 2.42 5.02
N ALA A 82 -4.53 3.09 3.93
CA ALA A 82 -5.39 3.35 2.79
C ALA A 82 -4.81 2.61 1.58
N LEU A 83 -5.50 1.57 1.14
CA LEU A 83 -5.06 0.62 0.14
C LEU A 83 -6.03 0.67 -1.05
N CYS A 84 -5.52 0.82 -2.28
CA CYS A 84 -6.37 0.65 -3.45
C CYS A 84 -6.76 -0.82 -3.65
N VAL A 85 -8.01 -1.05 -4.08
CA VAL A 85 -8.57 -2.39 -4.28
C VAL A 85 -9.31 -2.51 -5.60
N TYR A 86 -8.93 -1.69 -6.58
CA TYR A 86 -9.55 -1.66 -7.91
C TYR A 86 -8.72 -2.37 -8.99
N HIS A 87 -7.43 -2.69 -8.74
CA HIS A 87 -6.53 -3.23 -9.76
C HIS A 87 -6.94 -4.65 -10.17
N LYS A 88 -7.31 -5.51 -9.22
CA LYS A 88 -7.81 -6.87 -9.51
C LYS A 88 -9.20 -7.08 -8.93
N ILE A 89 -9.92 -8.01 -9.55
CA ILE A 89 -11.33 -8.33 -9.23
C ILE A 89 -11.54 -8.67 -7.75
N ASN A 90 -10.61 -9.42 -7.15
CA ASN A 90 -10.77 -9.94 -5.79
C ASN A 90 -10.04 -9.13 -4.71
N ASP A 91 -9.33 -8.05 -5.06
CA ASP A 91 -8.47 -7.31 -4.12
C ASP A 91 -9.26 -6.83 -2.88
N GLU A 92 -10.49 -6.34 -3.07
CA GLU A 92 -11.34 -5.88 -1.95
C GLU A 92 -11.57 -7.00 -0.93
N VAL A 93 -11.96 -8.19 -1.41
CA VAL A 93 -12.33 -9.32 -0.55
C VAL A 93 -11.08 -9.93 0.08
N GLU A 94 -10.05 -10.20 -0.74
CA GLU A 94 -8.82 -10.84 -0.30
C GLU A 94 -8.08 -9.98 0.74
N PHE A 95 -7.96 -8.67 0.51
CA PHE A 95 -7.25 -7.79 1.42
C PHE A 95 -8.09 -7.44 2.65
N THR A 96 -9.43 -7.44 2.56
CA THR A 96 -10.29 -7.35 3.75
C THR A 96 -10.03 -8.52 4.69
N ASN A 97 -10.06 -9.75 4.18
CA ASN A 97 -9.85 -10.95 4.99
C ASN A 97 -8.43 -10.96 5.60
N LEU A 98 -7.40 -10.72 4.78
CA LEU A 98 -6.02 -10.68 5.23
C LEU A 98 -5.81 -9.66 6.36
N LEU A 99 -6.32 -8.44 6.20
CA LEU A 99 -6.12 -7.39 7.22
C LEU A 99 -6.95 -7.67 8.48
N GLN A 100 -8.14 -8.27 8.35
CA GLN A 100 -8.92 -8.72 9.50
C GLN A 100 -8.22 -9.85 10.27
N ASP A 101 -7.55 -10.79 9.59
CA ASP A 101 -6.74 -11.84 10.22
C ASP A 101 -5.57 -11.27 11.05
N PHE A 102 -5.06 -10.10 10.64
CA PHE A 102 -4.11 -9.36 11.45
C PHE A 102 -4.75 -8.56 12.59
N ASN A 103 -6.06 -8.54 12.76
CA ASN A 103 -6.84 -7.73 13.73
C ASN A 103 -7.00 -6.25 13.36
N PHE A 104 -7.02 -5.90 12.07
CA PHE A 104 -7.44 -4.55 11.66
C PHE A 104 -8.97 -4.43 11.60
N LYS A 105 -9.49 -3.27 12.00
CA LYS A 105 -10.84 -2.84 11.62
C LYS A 105 -10.78 -2.33 10.17
N VAL A 106 -11.60 -2.89 9.30
CA VAL A 106 -11.61 -2.60 7.86
C VAL A 106 -12.93 -1.95 7.43
N LYS A 107 -12.87 -0.96 6.56
CA LYS A 107 -14.01 -0.36 5.85
C LYS A 107 -13.61 0.01 4.42
N THR A 108 -14.57 0.16 3.51
CA THR A 108 -14.30 0.57 2.13
C THR A 108 -14.78 1.99 1.83
N SER A 109 -14.33 2.57 0.72
CA SER A 109 -14.86 3.82 0.17
C SER A 109 -16.34 3.65 -0.22
N ASN A 110 -17.17 4.68 -0.02
CA ASN A 110 -18.62 4.61 -0.32
C ASN A 110 -18.97 4.48 -1.81
N GLY A 111 -18.10 4.96 -2.71
CA GLY A 111 -18.31 4.91 -4.16
C GLY A 111 -17.77 3.65 -4.82
N TYR A 112 -17.98 3.56 -6.13
CA TYR A 112 -17.41 2.55 -7.02
C TYR A 112 -16.71 3.23 -8.19
N MET A 113 -15.78 2.52 -8.82
CA MET A 113 -15.08 2.95 -10.03
C MET A 113 -15.03 1.82 -11.05
N ILE A 114 -14.92 2.21 -12.32
CA ILE A 114 -14.59 1.30 -13.42
C ILE A 114 -13.07 1.32 -13.56
N PHE A 115 -12.43 0.15 -13.53
CA PHE A 115 -11.02 0.04 -13.87
C PHE A 115 -10.88 -0.10 -15.38
N TYR A 116 -10.78 1.05 -16.06
CA TYR A 116 -10.81 1.12 -17.52
C TYR A 116 -9.60 0.50 -18.23
N LEU A 117 -8.57 0.09 -17.47
CA LEU A 117 -7.39 -0.59 -17.99
C LEU A 117 -7.58 -2.11 -18.16
N ASP A 118 -8.69 -2.67 -17.69
CA ASP A 118 -9.06 -4.05 -18.04
C ASP A 118 -9.38 -4.14 -19.54
N GLU A 119 -8.70 -5.04 -20.25
CA GLU A 119 -8.95 -5.30 -21.67
C GLU A 119 -9.14 -6.81 -21.94
N PRO A 120 -10.38 -7.27 -22.25
CA PRO A 120 -11.63 -6.52 -22.20
C PRO A 120 -12.03 -6.19 -20.75
N LEU A 121 -12.94 -5.21 -20.56
CA LEU A 121 -13.57 -4.98 -19.26
C LEU A 121 -14.19 -6.28 -18.73
N GLN A 122 -13.96 -6.60 -17.45
CA GLN A 122 -14.43 -7.84 -16.83
C GLN A 122 -15.38 -7.58 -15.66
N GLU A 123 -16.29 -8.53 -15.42
CA GLU A 123 -17.10 -8.52 -14.21
C GLU A 123 -16.24 -8.82 -12.97
N PRO A 124 -16.49 -8.15 -11.82
CA PRO A 124 -17.39 -7.03 -11.63
C PRO A 124 -16.82 -5.74 -12.25
N TYR A 125 -17.61 -5.09 -13.10
CA TYR A 125 -17.22 -3.86 -13.80
C TYR A 125 -17.00 -2.68 -12.85
N PHE A 126 -17.70 -2.69 -11.71
CA PHE A 126 -17.62 -1.68 -10.67
C PHE A 126 -16.90 -2.28 -9.46
N ARG A 127 -15.79 -1.64 -9.08
CA ARG A 127 -14.97 -2.04 -7.94
C ARG A 127 -14.93 -0.92 -6.90
N ARG A 128 -14.74 -1.26 -5.63
CA ARG A 128 -14.36 -0.25 -4.64
C ARG A 128 -13.01 0.34 -5.01
N ALA A 129 -12.85 1.64 -4.77
CA ALA A 129 -11.57 2.29 -5.05
C ALA A 129 -10.56 2.00 -3.92
N LEU A 130 -11.00 2.20 -2.67
CA LEU A 130 -10.12 2.15 -1.50
C LEU A 130 -10.70 1.25 -0.42
N LEU A 131 -9.79 0.55 0.25
CA LEU A 131 -9.95 -0.10 1.53
C LEU A 131 -9.17 0.69 2.58
N PHE A 132 -9.84 1.00 3.69
CA PHE A 132 -9.25 1.63 4.86
C PHE A 132 -9.17 0.61 6.00
N ALA A 133 -7.96 0.35 6.48
CA ALA A 133 -7.72 -0.53 7.63
C ALA A 133 -7.11 0.26 8.79
N SER A 134 -7.48 -0.08 10.02
CA SER A 134 -6.93 0.58 11.22
C SER A 134 -6.76 -0.37 12.39
N LYS A 135 -5.65 -0.19 13.11
CA LYS A 135 -5.32 -0.80 14.40
C LYS A 135 -5.00 0.28 15.44
N GLY A 136 -5.29 -0.05 16.69
CA GLY A 136 -5.12 0.84 17.83
C GLY A 136 -6.21 1.91 17.90
N GLU A 137 -6.63 2.25 19.11
CA GLU A 137 -7.48 3.41 19.34
C GLU A 137 -6.59 4.65 19.51
N THR A 138 -6.96 5.75 18.85
CA THR A 138 -6.50 7.07 19.29
C THR A 138 -7.23 7.37 20.59
N ASN A 139 -6.57 7.12 21.72
CA ASN A 139 -6.85 7.88 22.93
C ASN A 139 -6.37 9.32 22.66
N LEU A 140 -7.23 10.14 22.06
CA LEU A 140 -7.06 11.59 22.01
C LEU A 140 -8.09 12.20 22.95
#